data_AF-A0A2A3D4X7-F1
#
_entry.id   AF-A0A2A3D4X7-F1
#
_cell.length_a   1.000
_cell.length_b   1.000
_cell.length_c   1.000
_cell.angle_alpha   90.00
_cell.angle_beta   90.00
_cell.angle_gamma   90.00
#
_symmetry.space_group_name_H-M   'P 1'
#
loop_
_entity.id
_entity.type
_entity.pdbx_description
1 polymer ?
#
loop_
_entity_poly.entity_id
_entity_poly.type
_entity_poly.pdbx_seq_one_letter_code
_entity_poly.pdbx_strand_id
1 'polypeptide(L)'
;MSVLGISGGVSTPSRTTAMVNALVKAVAFRVPADTGLIEITEAAPSLFAGLSRGALGGSGEAIIQRVEKADLLVVGTPVYRASYTGALKHLFDLVDCRALTGKTVLLAATGGSPGIQIEARSRWAGQVFGVQPKPWGIGATSRSFFRPSQCYKL
;
A
#
# COMPACT_ATOMS: atom_id res chain seq x y z
N MET A 1 -11.96 10.48 9.57
CA MET A 1 -11.38 10.01 8.29
C MET A 1 -11.02 8.54 8.41
N SER A 2 -10.98 7.79 7.32
CA SER A 2 -10.59 6.38 7.30
C SER A 2 -9.11 6.23 6.88
N VAL A 3 -8.32 5.56 7.71
CA VAL A 3 -6.91 5.25 7.46
C VAL A 3 -6.75 3.75 7.35
N LEU A 4 -6.27 3.28 6.21
CA LEU A 4 -6.06 1.85 5.97
C LEU A 4 -4.58 1.55 5.76
N GLY A 5 -4.03 0.76 6.67
CA GLY A 5 -2.72 0.14 6.51
C GLY A 5 -2.79 -1.07 5.60
N ILE A 6 -1.84 -1.21 4.67
CA ILE A 6 -1.68 -2.40 3.82
C ILE A 6 -0.24 -2.89 3.97
N SER A 7 -0.06 -4.10 4.48
CA SER A 7 1.24 -4.76 4.62
C SER A 7 1.44 -5.79 3.51
N GLY A 8 2.38 -5.52 2.61
CA GLY A 8 2.83 -6.41 1.54
C GLY A 8 3.80 -7.50 1.98
N GLY A 9 4.03 -7.68 3.28
CA GLY A 9 4.86 -8.76 3.82
C GLY A 9 4.25 -10.13 3.50
N VAL A 10 5.10 -11.13 3.30
CA VAL A 10 4.70 -12.52 3.00
C VAL A 10 5.13 -13.51 4.08
N SER A 11 5.57 -13.01 5.23
CA SER A 11 6.00 -13.82 6.38
C SER A 11 5.23 -13.43 7.63
N THR A 12 5.05 -14.37 8.54
CA THR A 12 4.48 -14.13 9.87
C THR A 12 5.48 -14.62 10.91
N PRO A 13 6.11 -13.74 11.72
CA PRO A 13 5.91 -12.30 11.81
C PRO A 13 6.52 -11.49 10.64
N SER A 14 6.06 -10.24 10.46
CA SER A 14 6.50 -9.34 9.39
C SER A 14 7.00 -7.99 9.94
N ARG A 15 8.25 -7.64 9.61
CA ARG A 15 8.82 -6.30 9.87
C ARG A 15 8.05 -5.21 9.12
N THR A 16 7.54 -5.53 7.95
CA THR A 16 6.69 -4.62 7.15
C THR A 16 5.38 -4.33 7.88
N THR A 17 4.73 -5.35 8.46
CA THR A 17 3.50 -5.18 9.23
C THR A 17 3.73 -4.28 10.44
N ALA A 18 4.81 -4.54 11.21
CA ALA A 18 5.16 -3.70 12.35
C ALA A 18 5.37 -2.22 11.97
N MET A 19 6.07 -1.97 10.86
CA MET A 19 6.30 -0.62 10.33
C MET A 19 4.99 0.07 9.89
N VAL A 20 4.13 -0.64 9.15
CA VAL A 20 2.82 -0.11 8.70
C VAL A 20 1.95 0.23 9.90
N ASN A 21 1.86 -0.67 10.88
CA ASN A 21 1.08 -0.44 12.09
C ASN A 21 1.59 0.78 12.88
N ALA A 22 2.91 0.94 13.02
CA ALA A 22 3.50 2.11 13.67
C ALA A 22 3.16 3.42 12.92
N LEU A 23 3.15 3.39 11.58
CA LEU A 23 2.77 4.54 10.76
C LEU A 23 1.29 4.88 10.88
N VAL A 24 0.40 3.90 10.82
CA VAL A 24 -1.04 4.09 11.03
C VAL A 24 -1.32 4.72 12.39
N LYS A 25 -0.68 4.20 13.46
CA LYS A 25 -0.78 4.78 14.80
C LYS A 25 -0.26 6.23 14.86
N ALA A 26 0.85 6.53 14.19
CA ALA A 26 1.40 7.88 14.13
C ALA A 26 0.52 8.89 13.37
N VAL A 27 -0.30 8.41 12.42
CA VAL A 27 -1.32 9.21 11.74
C VAL A 27 -2.52 9.43 12.66
N ALA A 28 -3.05 8.36 13.26
CA ALA A 28 -4.20 8.42 14.17
C ALA A 28 -3.92 9.29 15.42
N PHE A 29 -2.66 9.40 15.85
CA PHE A 29 -2.27 10.32 16.93
C PHE A 29 -2.41 11.80 16.55
N ARG A 30 -2.30 12.15 15.26
CA ARG A 30 -2.34 13.54 14.79
C ARG A 30 -3.73 13.98 14.35
N VAL A 31 -4.56 13.04 13.91
CA VAL A 31 -5.88 13.31 13.36
C VAL A 31 -6.87 12.21 13.76
N PRO A 32 -8.10 12.55 14.18
CA PRO A 32 -9.14 11.57 14.47
C PRO A 32 -9.42 10.68 13.24
N ALA A 33 -9.03 9.41 13.35
CA ALA A 33 -9.10 8.45 12.26
C ALA A 33 -9.67 7.11 12.72
N ASP A 34 -10.57 6.55 11.92
CA ASP A 34 -10.90 5.14 11.97
C ASP A 34 -9.79 4.36 11.25
N THR A 35 -9.20 3.38 11.92
CA THR A 35 -7.99 2.70 11.43
C THR A 35 -8.26 1.24 11.14
N GLY A 36 -7.81 0.78 9.97
CA GLY A 36 -7.78 -0.63 9.61
C GLY A 36 -6.40 -1.10 9.19
N LEU A 37 -6.20 -2.41 9.20
CA LEU A 37 -5.01 -3.07 8.65
C LEU A 37 -5.45 -4.20 7.73
N ILE A 38 -4.74 -4.36 6.62
CA ILE A 38 -4.80 -5.50 5.71
C ILE A 38 -3.39 -6.08 5.64
N GLU A 39 -3.25 -7.34 6.02
CA GLU A 39 -2.02 -8.11 5.80
C GLU A 39 -2.19 -8.97 4.55
N ILE A 40 -1.23 -8.89 3.63
CA ILE A 40 -1.30 -9.66 2.38
C ILE A 40 -1.30 -11.17 2.65
N THR A 41 -0.63 -11.64 3.70
CA THR A 41 -0.68 -13.05 4.13
C THR A 41 -2.10 -13.54 4.42
N GLU A 42 -2.94 -12.68 5.01
CA GLU A 42 -4.34 -13.01 5.33
C GLU A 42 -5.28 -12.75 4.16
N ALA A 43 -5.04 -11.69 3.39
CA ALA A 43 -5.87 -11.29 2.27
C ALA A 43 -5.65 -12.16 1.02
N ALA A 44 -4.45 -12.74 0.85
CA ALA A 44 -4.05 -13.44 -0.36
C ALA A 44 -5.03 -14.57 -0.78
N PRO A 45 -5.49 -15.49 0.10
CA PRO A 45 -6.42 -16.54 -0.31
C PRO A 45 -7.69 -16.00 -0.97
N SER A 46 -8.22 -14.87 -0.49
CA SER A 46 -9.42 -14.24 -1.06
C SER A 46 -9.14 -13.44 -2.34
N LEU A 47 -7.98 -12.78 -2.41
CA LEU A 47 -7.58 -11.96 -3.56
C LEU A 47 -7.13 -12.81 -4.76
N PHE A 48 -6.49 -13.95 -4.50
CA PHE A 48 -6.00 -14.86 -5.54
C PHE A 48 -7.04 -15.90 -5.98
N ALA A 49 -8.21 -15.94 -5.33
CA ALA A 49 -9.34 -16.74 -5.81
C ALA A 49 -9.87 -16.26 -7.18
N GLY A 50 -9.56 -15.02 -7.58
CA GLY A 50 -9.90 -14.47 -8.89
C GLY A 50 -8.76 -13.62 -9.47
N LEU A 51 -8.55 -13.72 -10.79
CA LEU A 51 -7.56 -12.91 -11.51
C LEU A 51 -8.13 -11.59 -12.04
N SER A 52 -9.43 -11.37 -11.88
CA SER A 52 -10.12 -10.14 -12.22
C SER A 52 -11.16 -9.84 -11.15
N ARG A 53 -11.56 -8.56 -11.03
CA ARG A 53 -12.53 -8.13 -10.01
C ARG A 53 -13.85 -8.90 -10.10
N GLY A 54 -14.36 -9.12 -11.32
CA GLY A 54 -15.61 -9.86 -11.54
C GLY A 54 -15.55 -11.35 -11.16
N ALA A 55 -14.35 -11.90 -10.96
CA ALA A 55 -14.14 -13.28 -10.55
C ALA A 55 -13.93 -13.42 -9.02
N LEU A 56 -13.94 -12.33 -8.25
CA LEU A 56 -13.77 -12.39 -6.80
C LEU A 56 -15.05 -12.85 -6.11
N GLY A 57 -14.89 -13.70 -5.10
CA GLY A 57 -15.94 -13.95 -4.11
C GLY A 57 -16.15 -12.77 -3.16
N GLY A 58 -17.20 -12.82 -2.34
CA GLY A 58 -17.58 -11.71 -1.45
C GLY A 58 -16.45 -11.22 -0.53
N SER A 59 -15.62 -12.11 0.00
CA SER A 59 -14.47 -11.74 0.85
C SER A 59 -13.41 -10.94 0.08
N GLY A 60 -13.12 -11.33 -1.17
CA GLY A 60 -12.17 -10.61 -2.02
C GLY A 60 -12.68 -9.22 -2.39
N GLU A 61 -13.94 -9.12 -2.81
CA GLU A 61 -14.57 -7.83 -3.13
C GLU A 61 -14.64 -6.92 -1.90
N ALA A 62 -14.93 -7.44 -0.71
CA ALA A 62 -14.92 -6.65 0.52
C ALA A 62 -13.54 -6.06 0.84
N ILE A 63 -12.46 -6.79 0.58
CA ILE A 63 -11.08 -6.29 0.73
C ILE A 63 -10.84 -5.13 -0.24
N ILE A 64 -11.19 -5.29 -1.52
CA ILE A 64 -11.04 -4.24 -2.54
C ILE A 64 -11.84 -2.99 -2.16
N GLN A 65 -13.09 -3.15 -1.74
CA GLN A 65 -13.93 -2.03 -1.31
C GLN A 65 -13.36 -1.28 -0.10
N ARG A 66 -12.72 -1.97 0.86
CA ARG A 66 -12.04 -1.30 1.98
C ARG A 66 -10.92 -0.39 1.48
N VAL A 67 -10.13 -0.86 0.51
CA VAL A 67 -9.06 -0.05 -0.12
C VAL A 67 -9.64 1.15 -0.85
N GLU A 68 -10.72 0.97 -1.62
CA GLU A 68 -11.37 2.03 -2.39
C GLU A 68 -12.08 3.07 -1.51
N LYS A 69 -12.56 2.69 -0.32
CA LYS A 69 -13.24 3.60 0.62
C LYS A 69 -12.28 4.39 1.50
N ALA A 70 -11.02 3.96 1.67
CA ALA A 70 -10.07 4.60 2.57
C ALA A 70 -9.68 6.02 2.15
N ASP A 71 -9.74 7.01 3.03
CA ASP A 71 -9.32 8.39 2.72
C ASP A 71 -7.78 8.51 2.60
N LEU A 72 -7.08 7.74 3.45
CA LEU A 72 -5.63 7.66 3.49
C LEU A 72 -5.17 6.20 3.50
N LEU A 73 -4.24 5.88 2.61
CA LEU A 73 -3.61 4.56 2.52
C LEU A 73 -2.18 4.63 3.07
N VAL A 74 -1.83 3.74 4.01
CA VAL A 74 -0.46 3.54 4.48
C VAL A 74 0.01 2.18 3.96
N VAL A 75 0.88 2.17 2.96
CA VAL A 75 1.24 0.93 2.27
C VAL A 75 2.72 0.62 2.49
N GLY A 76 2.96 -0.56 3.06
CA GLY A 76 4.29 -1.09 3.30
C GLY A 76 4.57 -2.30 2.41
N THR A 77 5.79 -2.44 1.91
CA THR A 77 6.23 -3.66 1.21
C THR A 77 7.66 -4.02 1.61
N PRO A 78 8.02 -5.32 1.76
CA PRO A 78 9.41 -5.71 1.66
C PRO A 78 9.92 -5.46 0.24
N VAL A 79 11.22 -5.19 0.10
CA VAL A 79 11.87 -5.11 -1.21
C VAL A 79 12.30 -6.51 -1.62
N TYR A 80 11.62 -7.07 -2.62
CA TYR A 80 11.96 -8.34 -3.25
C TYR A 80 12.35 -8.10 -4.71
N ARG A 81 13.52 -8.59 -5.12
CA ARG A 81 14.05 -8.42 -6.49
C ARG A 81 14.00 -6.95 -6.98
N ALA A 82 14.45 -6.03 -6.13
CA ALA A 82 14.44 -4.58 -6.36
C ALA A 82 13.05 -3.95 -6.60
N SER A 83 11.98 -4.64 -6.20
CA SER A 83 10.60 -4.17 -6.35
C SER A 83 9.74 -4.56 -5.14
N TYR A 84 8.46 -4.23 -5.22
CA TYR A 84 7.41 -4.62 -4.27
C TYR A 84 6.92 -6.04 -4.54
N THR A 85 6.15 -6.63 -3.62
CA THR A 85 5.70 -8.02 -3.77
C THR A 85 4.63 -8.16 -4.85
N GLY A 86 4.66 -9.28 -5.59
CA GLY A 86 3.64 -9.57 -6.61
C GLY A 86 2.22 -9.67 -6.04
N ALA A 87 2.09 -10.11 -4.79
CA ALA A 87 0.81 -10.14 -4.09
C ALA A 87 0.27 -8.74 -3.78
N LEU A 88 1.15 -7.79 -3.45
CA LEU A 88 0.73 -6.39 -3.32
C LEU A 88 0.35 -5.80 -4.69
N LYS A 89 1.07 -6.13 -5.76
CA LYS A 89 0.70 -5.73 -7.13
C LYS A 89 -0.70 -6.24 -7.51
N HIS A 90 -0.95 -7.53 -7.29
CA HIS A 90 -2.22 -8.18 -7.59
C HIS A 90 -3.40 -7.47 -6.91
N LEU A 91 -3.24 -7.10 -5.63
CA LEU A 91 -4.25 -6.29 -4.93
C LEU A 91 -4.56 -4.99 -5.68
N PHE A 92 -3.54 -4.23 -6.06
CA PHE A 92 -3.73 -2.94 -6.75
C PHE A 92 -4.23 -3.10 -8.19
N ASP A 93 -4.00 -4.23 -8.84
CA ASP A 93 -4.55 -4.53 -10.18
C ASP A 93 -6.07 -4.76 -10.16
N LEU A 94 -6.57 -5.27 -9.04
CA LEU A 94 -8.00 -5.49 -8.80
C LEU A 94 -8.75 -4.22 -8.38
N VAL A 95 -8.06 -3.24 -7.80
CA VAL A 95 -8.62 -1.95 -7.37
C VAL A 95 -8.93 -1.07 -8.59
N ASP A 96 -10.06 -0.36 -8.58
CA ASP A 96 -10.33 0.67 -9.57
C ASP A 96 -9.38 1.86 -9.36
N CYS A 97 -8.55 2.15 -10.36
CA CYS A 97 -7.62 3.27 -10.32
C CYS A 97 -8.30 4.63 -10.13
N ARG A 98 -9.56 4.78 -10.58
CA ARG A 98 -10.35 6.01 -10.39
C ARG A 98 -10.65 6.22 -8.92
N ALA A 99 -10.91 5.13 -8.19
CA ALA A 99 -11.12 5.19 -6.75
C ALA A 99 -9.87 5.71 -6.04
N LEU A 100 -8.66 5.50 -6.56
CA LEU A 100 -7.44 6.01 -5.92
C LEU A 100 -7.22 7.53 -6.14
N THR A 101 -7.91 8.14 -7.12
CA THR A 101 -7.70 9.56 -7.46
C THR A 101 -8.07 10.46 -6.28
N GLY A 102 -7.17 11.40 -5.94
CA GLY A 102 -7.38 12.36 -4.85
C GLY A 102 -7.12 11.82 -3.44
N LYS A 103 -6.92 10.50 -3.25
CA LYS A 103 -6.57 9.90 -1.95
C LYS A 103 -5.15 10.24 -1.54
N THR A 104 -4.88 10.26 -0.24
CA THR A 104 -3.51 10.43 0.27
C THR A 104 -2.88 9.07 0.47
N VAL A 105 -1.70 8.82 -0.12
CA VAL A 105 -1.00 7.54 0.01
C VAL A 105 0.39 7.77 0.60
N LEU A 106 0.67 7.07 1.70
CA LEU A 106 1.98 7.01 2.35
C LEU A 106 2.65 5.68 1.99
N LEU A 107 3.79 5.74 1.31
CA LEU A 107 4.57 4.55 0.96
C LEU A 107 5.73 4.36 1.92
N ALA A 108 5.95 3.10 2.29
CA ALA A 108 7.12 2.68 3.02
C ALA A 108 7.62 1.34 2.48
N ALA A 109 8.94 1.16 2.46
CA ALA A 109 9.56 -0.09 2.05
C ALA A 109 10.49 -0.58 3.15
N THR A 110 10.61 -1.89 3.32
CA THR A 110 11.59 -2.51 4.23
C THR A 110 12.57 -3.34 3.39
N GLY A 111 13.87 -3.23 3.61
CA GLY A 111 14.88 -3.91 2.79
C GLY A 111 16.27 -3.89 3.41
N GLY A 112 17.23 -4.57 2.78
CA GLY A 112 18.60 -4.73 3.30
C GLY A 112 19.41 -3.43 3.40
N SER A 113 19.08 -2.40 2.61
CA SER A 113 19.71 -1.08 2.69
C SER A 113 18.70 0.05 2.42
N PRO A 114 18.94 1.28 2.93
CA PRO A 114 18.07 2.43 2.65
C PRO A 114 17.98 2.81 1.17
N GLY A 115 19.07 2.68 0.40
CA GLY A 115 19.09 3.00 -1.04
C GLY A 115 18.12 2.13 -1.84
N ILE A 116 18.13 0.82 -1.59
CA ILE A 116 17.23 -0.14 -2.24
C ILE A 116 15.77 0.14 -1.86
N GLN A 117 15.51 0.57 -0.62
CA GLN A 117 14.15 0.94 -0.17
C GLN A 117 13.63 2.19 -0.89
N ILE A 118 14.47 3.21 -1.06
CA ILE A 118 14.11 4.45 -1.75
C ILE A 118 13.80 4.19 -3.22
N GLU A 119 14.65 3.41 -3.90
CA GLU A 119 14.47 3.11 -5.33
C GLU A 119 13.23 2.25 -5.59
N ALA A 120 13.06 1.17 -4.82
CA ALA A 120 11.90 0.29 -4.96
C ALA A 120 10.58 1.05 -4.74
N ARG A 121 10.56 1.95 -3.75
CA ARG A 121 9.42 2.85 -3.49
C ARG A 121 9.15 3.78 -4.67
N SER A 122 10.18 4.44 -5.21
CA SER A 122 10.02 5.36 -6.35
C SER A 122 9.50 4.63 -7.59
N ARG A 123 10.05 3.44 -7.89
CA ARG A 123 9.58 2.58 -8.97
C ARG A 123 8.11 2.18 -8.76
N TRP A 124 7.74 1.80 -7.54
CA TRP A 124 6.37 1.39 -7.22
C TRP A 124 5.37 2.54 -7.35
N ALA A 125 5.69 3.71 -6.79
CA ALA A 125 4.87 4.92 -6.91
C ALA A 125 4.58 5.26 -8.38
N GLY A 126 5.60 5.19 -9.23
CA GLY A 126 5.46 5.42 -10.67
C GLY A 126 4.59 4.38 -11.36
N GLN A 127 4.80 3.09 -11.07
CA GLN A 127 4.10 1.98 -11.75
C GLN A 127 2.62 1.85 -11.36
N VAL A 128 2.27 2.05 -10.09
CA VAL A 128 0.91 1.79 -9.60
C VAL A 128 0.07 3.05 -9.54
N PHE A 129 0.67 4.21 -9.28
CA PHE A 129 -0.07 5.44 -9.08
C PHE A 129 0.24 6.53 -10.10
N GLY A 130 1.12 6.28 -11.06
CA GLY A 130 1.46 7.25 -12.11
C GLY A 130 2.09 8.55 -11.57
N VAL A 131 2.70 8.50 -10.38
CA VAL A 131 3.24 9.68 -9.70
C VAL A 131 4.69 9.50 -9.26
N GLN A 132 5.42 10.62 -9.26
CA GLN A 132 6.72 10.69 -8.60
C GLN A 132 6.51 11.02 -7.12
N PRO A 133 6.95 10.16 -6.18
CA PRO A 133 6.80 10.44 -4.76
C PRO A 133 7.68 11.64 -4.41
N LYS A 134 7.09 12.73 -3.93
CA LYS A 134 7.88 13.89 -3.50
C LYS A 134 8.67 13.51 -2.24
N PRO A 135 9.99 13.73 -2.20
CA PRO A 135 10.74 13.57 -0.97
C PRO A 135 10.33 14.71 -0.02
N TRP A 136 9.64 14.34 1.05
CA TRP A 136 9.49 15.19 2.23
C TRP A 136 10.03 14.41 3.41
N GLY A 137 10.97 14.98 4.16
CA GLY A 137 11.44 14.40 5.41
C GLY A 137 12.84 14.82 5.83
N ILE A 138 12.89 15.66 6.87
CA ILE A 138 13.98 15.72 7.84
C ILE A 138 14.20 14.29 8.39
N GLY A 139 15.43 13.79 8.32
CA GLY A 139 15.87 12.57 9.02
C GLY A 139 15.62 11.24 8.32
N ALA A 140 16.64 10.74 7.62
CA ALA A 140 17.03 9.32 7.42
C ALA A 140 15.96 8.19 7.42
N THR A 141 14.74 8.42 6.94
CA THR A 141 13.69 7.38 6.88
C THR A 141 13.05 7.33 5.49
N SER A 142 12.86 6.12 4.94
CA SER A 142 12.41 5.81 3.57
C SER A 142 10.91 6.08 3.29
N ARG A 143 10.32 7.14 3.86
CA ARG A 143 8.88 7.46 3.78
C ARG A 143 8.58 8.58 2.78
N SER A 144 7.45 8.51 2.07
CA SER A 144 6.98 9.56 1.16
C SER A 144 5.46 9.59 1.06
N PHE A 145 4.88 10.79 0.96
CA PHE A 145 3.46 11.02 0.70
C PHE A 145 3.24 11.46 -0.75
N PHE A 146 2.10 11.10 -1.32
CA PHE A 146 1.61 11.70 -2.54
C PHE A 146 0.08 11.59 -2.65
N ARG A 147 -0.49 12.29 -3.64
CA ARG A 147 -1.89 12.17 -4.04
C ARG A 147 -1.94 11.76 -5.51
N PRO A 148 -2.55 10.62 -5.88
CA PRO A 148 -2.73 10.26 -7.29
C PRO A 148 -3.54 11.36 -7.99
N SER A 149 -2.97 11.93 -9.05
CA SER A 149 -3.58 13.02 -9.82
C SER A 149 -4.20 12.56 -11.15
N GLN A 150 -3.83 11.37 -11.64
CA GLN A 150 -4.33 10.82 -12.89
C GLN A 150 -4.19 9.29 -12.90
N CYS A 151 -5.21 8.56 -13.36
CA CYS A 151 -5.12 7.11 -13.54
C CYS A 151 -4.33 6.78 -14.81
N TYR A 152 -3.25 6.01 -14.65
CA TYR A 152 -2.58 5.30 -15.74
C TYR A 152 -2.62 3.82 -15.40
N LYS A 153 -3.46 3.04 -16.10
CA LYS A 153 -3.24 1.59 -16.19
C LYS A 153 -2.26 1.37 -17.34
N LEU A 154 -1.06 0.92 -17.00
CA LEU A 154 -0.12 0.38 -17.98
C LEU A 154 -0.68 -0.92 -18.56
#